data_AF-A0A0Q5TEA9-F1
#
_entry.id   AF-A0A0Q5TEA9-F1
#
_cell.length_a   1.000
_cell.length_b   1.000
_cell.length_c   1.000
_cell.angle_alpha   90.00
_cell.angle_beta   90.00
_cell.angle_gamma   90.00
#
_symmetry.space_group_name_H-M   'P 1'
#
loop_
_entity.id
_entity.type
_entity.pdbx_description
1 polymer ?
#
loop_
_entity_poly.entity_id
_entity_poly.type
_entity_poly.pdbx_seq_one_letter_code
_entity_poly.pdbx_strand_id
1 'polypeptide(L)'
;MLKSLLPFLFIVAAQLASFSQNVKISIVSPRVLNDRRAILLTREKGFAAVVHSIQLGFDTTHLKMDKNLLPDLYQLQVSQLKGSLTFFFESGTVIRLDTGNVSKSIVTNSRSNSEWQHFNDSIQKPSDLRASKWVVEEARARKKNQQDSTRYWLEKQRTEREELLAETAAFIRRNPHSYVSLYLLKINWYALKNLGLFELLDNSLSTHRNYALLRAKKQEYSGAR
;
A
#
# COMPACT_ATOMS: atom_id res chain seq x y z
N MET A 1 -56.00 19.07 0.61
CA MET A 1 -55.11 19.54 1.70
C MET A 1 -53.86 18.68 1.70
N LEU A 2 -52.81 19.09 0.97
CA LEU A 2 -51.61 18.25 0.80
C LEU A 2 -50.38 19.12 0.51
N LYS A 3 -49.99 19.99 1.45
CA LYS A 3 -48.80 20.84 1.32
C LYS A 3 -48.23 21.20 2.69
N SER A 4 -47.56 20.27 3.38
CA SER A 4 -46.65 20.64 4.50
C SER A 4 -45.78 19.50 5.04
N LEU A 5 -45.09 18.73 4.18
CA LEU A 5 -44.16 17.68 4.66
C LEU A 5 -42.83 17.63 3.88
N LEU A 6 -42.43 18.74 3.26
CA LEU A 6 -41.19 18.83 2.48
C LEU A 6 -39.98 19.52 3.13
N PRO A 7 -40.03 20.23 4.28
CA PRO A 7 -38.82 20.84 4.81
C PRO A 7 -37.96 19.88 5.65
N PHE A 8 -38.49 18.75 6.11
CA PHE A 8 -37.73 17.82 6.97
C PHE A 8 -36.76 16.89 6.21
N LEU A 9 -36.96 16.71 4.91
CA LEU A 9 -36.11 15.83 4.09
C LEU A 9 -34.79 16.51 3.66
N PHE A 10 -34.69 17.83 3.78
CA PHE A 10 -33.48 18.58 3.44
C PHE A 10 -32.44 18.64 4.59
N ILE A 11 -32.87 18.47 5.84
CA ILE A 11 -31.96 18.54 6.99
C ILE A 11 -31.18 17.23 7.18
N VAL A 12 -31.74 16.09 6.76
CA VAL A 12 -31.04 14.79 6.80
C VAL A 12 -30.04 14.64 5.64
N ALA A 13 -30.30 15.25 4.49
CA ALA A 13 -29.37 15.24 3.35
C ALA A 13 -28.12 16.11 3.59
N ALA A 14 -28.19 17.12 4.45
CA ALA A 14 -27.07 17.99 4.78
C ALA A 14 -26.04 17.36 5.74
N GLN A 15 -26.36 16.23 6.41
CA GLN A 15 -25.40 15.49 7.23
C GLN A 15 -24.49 14.55 6.42
N LEU A 16 -24.75 14.39 5.12
CA LEU A 16 -23.81 13.79 4.16
C LEU A 16 -22.89 14.84 3.51
N ALA A 17 -22.77 16.02 4.10
CA ALA A 17 -21.58 16.85 3.90
C ALA A 17 -20.39 16.06 4.45
N SER A 18 -19.82 15.23 3.58
CA SER A 18 -18.57 14.53 3.77
C SER A 18 -17.58 15.54 4.34
N PHE A 19 -17.34 15.47 5.65
CA PHE A 19 -16.25 16.21 6.27
C PHE A 19 -14.99 15.79 5.55
N SER A 20 -14.53 16.64 4.62
CA SER A 20 -13.21 16.56 4.03
C SER A 20 -12.23 16.93 5.14
N GLN A 21 -11.96 15.98 6.05
CA GLN A 21 -10.86 16.12 6.97
C GLN A 21 -9.59 16.13 6.13
N ASN A 22 -8.98 17.30 6.04
CA ASN A 22 -7.69 17.49 5.38
C ASN A 22 -6.67 16.64 6.12
N VAL A 23 -6.21 15.55 5.49
CA VAL A 23 -5.14 14.76 6.06
C VAL A 23 -3.84 15.53 5.89
N LYS A 24 -3.24 15.94 7.02
CA LYS A 24 -1.99 16.70 7.07
C LYS A 24 -0.84 15.74 7.30
N ILE A 25 0.12 15.74 6.38
CA ILE A 25 1.45 15.17 6.63
C ILE A 25 2.49 16.28 6.74
N SER A 26 3.63 15.95 7.33
CA SER A 26 4.75 16.87 7.48
C SER A 26 5.98 16.25 6.85
N ILE A 27 6.45 16.81 5.74
CA ILE A 27 7.74 16.45 5.14
C ILE A 27 8.77 17.45 5.64
N VAL A 28 9.67 17.00 6.50
CA VAL A 28 10.78 17.79 7.03
C VAL A 28 11.99 17.58 6.11
N SER A 29 12.35 18.63 5.38
CA SER A 29 13.44 18.61 4.40
C SER A 29 14.68 19.33 4.95
N PRO A 30 15.87 18.71 4.97
CA PRO A 30 17.11 19.40 5.29
C PRO A 30 17.40 20.54 4.30
N ARG A 31 18.08 21.60 4.75
CA ARG A 31 18.41 22.79 3.92
C ARG A 31 19.06 22.46 2.58
N VAL A 32 19.89 21.40 2.54
CA VAL A 32 20.61 20.93 1.34
C VAL A 32 19.66 20.42 0.23
N LEU A 33 18.42 20.10 0.57
CA LEU A 33 17.40 19.61 -0.35
C LEU A 33 16.40 20.71 -0.78
N ASN A 34 16.65 21.97 -0.42
CA ASN A 34 15.79 23.09 -0.83
C ASN A 34 15.67 23.15 -2.35
N ASP A 35 14.49 23.52 -2.83
CA ASP A 35 14.11 23.65 -4.25
C ASP A 35 14.11 22.34 -5.04
N ARG A 36 14.42 21.20 -4.41
CA ARG A 36 14.28 19.90 -5.05
C ARG A 36 12.81 19.54 -5.21
N ARG A 37 12.48 18.98 -6.36
CA ARG A 37 11.15 18.42 -6.62
C ARG A 37 11.03 17.03 -5.99
N ALA A 38 10.08 16.85 -5.09
CA ALA A 38 9.63 15.55 -4.63
C ALA A 38 8.34 15.13 -5.34
N ILE A 39 8.23 13.84 -5.64
CA ILE A 39 7.08 13.25 -6.32
C ILE A 39 6.52 12.16 -5.43
N LEU A 40 5.24 12.27 -5.14
CA LEU A 40 4.48 11.26 -4.42
C LEU A 40 3.73 10.40 -5.43
N LEU A 41 3.98 9.10 -5.38
CA LEU A 41 3.44 8.09 -6.29
C LEU A 41 2.50 7.16 -5.53
N THR A 42 1.36 6.82 -6.12
CA THR A 42 0.60 5.62 -5.72
C THR A 42 1.12 4.44 -6.50
N ARG A 43 1.16 3.26 -5.86
CA ARG A 43 1.52 2.00 -6.49
C ARG A 43 0.30 1.11 -6.57
N GLU A 44 -0.25 0.93 -7.77
CA GLU A 44 -1.28 -0.07 -8.03
C GLU A 44 -0.80 -1.05 -9.10
N LYS A 45 -0.66 -2.32 -8.73
CA LYS A 45 -0.39 -3.44 -9.65
C LYS A 45 0.76 -3.19 -10.65
N GLY A 46 1.86 -2.62 -10.18
CA GLY A 46 3.04 -2.33 -11.01
C GLY A 46 3.04 -0.98 -11.72
N PHE A 47 1.91 -0.26 -11.74
CA PHE A 47 1.83 1.11 -12.22
C PHE A 47 2.12 2.11 -11.08
N ALA A 48 2.91 3.14 -11.39
CA ALA A 48 3.13 4.28 -10.53
C ALA A 48 2.38 5.49 -11.11
N ALA A 49 1.36 5.97 -10.41
CA ALA A 49 0.67 7.20 -10.79
C ALA A 49 1.16 8.36 -9.92
N VAL A 50 1.54 9.47 -10.55
CA VAL A 50 1.90 10.70 -9.85
C VAL A 50 0.65 11.28 -9.20
N VAL A 51 0.67 11.36 -7.87
CA VAL A 51 -0.44 11.92 -7.09
C VAL A 51 -0.14 13.33 -6.65
N HIS A 52 1.11 13.62 -6.28
CA HIS A 52 1.55 14.99 -6.01
C HIS A 52 2.96 15.25 -6.51
N SER A 53 3.16 16.49 -6.95
CA SER A 53 4.46 17.11 -7.18
C SER A 53 4.66 18.20 -6.14
N ILE A 54 5.74 18.12 -5.40
CA ILE A 54 6.00 18.92 -4.22
C ILE A 54 7.34 19.61 -4.43
N GLN A 55 7.37 20.94 -4.35
CA GLN A 55 8.64 21.65 -4.26
C GLN A 55 9.05 21.65 -2.79
N LEU A 56 10.18 20.99 -2.48
CA LEU A 56 10.69 20.92 -1.12
C LEU A 56 11.21 22.31 -0.72
N GLY A 57 10.62 22.85 0.34
CA GLY A 57 11.12 24.07 0.98
C GLY A 57 12.13 23.76 2.08
N PHE A 58 12.62 24.83 2.70
CA PHE A 58 13.51 24.80 3.84
C PHE A 58 12.85 24.30 5.15
N ASP A 59 11.52 24.28 5.19
CA ASP A 59 10.72 23.90 6.36
C ASP A 59 9.83 22.68 6.04
N THR A 60 8.79 22.49 6.84
CA THR A 60 7.83 21.42 6.78
C THR A 60 6.83 21.66 5.66
N THR A 61 6.82 20.78 4.66
CA THR A 61 5.76 20.81 3.64
C THR A 61 4.53 20.04 4.12
N HIS A 62 3.37 20.70 4.06
CA HIS A 62 2.08 20.09 4.39
C HIS A 62 1.33 19.69 3.14
N LEU A 63 1.12 18.38 2.95
CA LEU A 63 0.26 17.88 1.88
C LEU A 63 -1.18 17.75 2.38
N LYS A 64 -2.12 18.05 1.49
CA LYS A 64 -3.55 17.81 1.69
C LYS A 64 -3.98 16.70 0.74
N MET A 65 -4.60 15.68 1.29
CA MET A 65 -5.08 14.51 0.55
C MET A 65 -6.56 14.26 0.85
N ASP A 66 -7.27 13.70 -0.12
CA ASP A 66 -8.61 13.16 0.11
C ASP A 66 -8.52 11.99 1.09
N LYS A 67 -9.32 12.05 2.16
CA LYS A 67 -9.47 10.99 3.16
C LYS A 67 -9.79 9.63 2.55
N ASN A 68 -10.48 9.60 1.41
CA ASN A 68 -10.87 8.36 0.75
C ASN A 68 -9.65 7.61 0.18
N LEU A 69 -8.53 8.31 -0.05
CA LEU A 69 -7.31 7.71 -0.59
C LEU A 69 -6.41 7.10 0.50
N LEU A 70 -6.80 7.20 1.77
CA LEU A 70 -5.95 6.94 2.92
C LEU A 70 -6.68 6.11 4.01
N PRO A 71 -5.96 5.29 4.79
CA PRO A 71 -4.57 4.87 4.61
C PRO A 71 -4.29 3.97 3.40
N ASP A 72 -3.24 4.28 2.64
CA ASP A 72 -2.77 3.40 1.56
C ASP A 72 -1.25 3.48 1.39
N LEU A 73 -0.68 2.57 0.59
CA LEU A 73 0.76 2.51 0.35
C LEU A 73 1.18 3.49 -0.76
N TYR A 74 2.14 4.35 -0.44
CA TYR A 74 2.69 5.35 -1.34
C TYR A 74 4.21 5.23 -1.45
N GLN A 75 4.76 5.85 -2.48
CA GLN A 75 6.19 5.98 -2.68
C GLN A 75 6.57 7.44 -2.90
N LEU A 76 7.52 7.93 -2.12
CA LEU A 76 8.13 9.25 -2.27
C LEU A 76 9.46 9.13 -3.00
N GLN A 77 9.61 9.92 -4.05
CA GLN A 77 10.85 10.09 -4.79
C GLN A 77 11.27 11.56 -4.71
N VAL A 78 12.58 11.81 -4.69
CA VAL A 78 13.12 13.18 -4.69
C VAL A 78 14.10 13.30 -5.85
N SER A 79 13.96 14.38 -6.62
CA SER A 79 14.80 14.65 -7.77
C SER A 79 16.28 14.64 -7.39
N GLN A 80 17.09 13.98 -8.21
CA GLN A 80 18.55 13.87 -8.04
C GLN A 80 18.99 13.28 -6.69
N LEU A 81 18.11 12.50 -6.02
CA LEU A 81 18.49 11.65 -4.89
C LEU A 81 18.31 10.18 -5.25
N LYS A 82 19.14 9.34 -4.64
CA LYS A 82 19.07 7.89 -4.83
C LYS A 82 17.86 7.32 -4.10
N GLY A 83 17.33 6.22 -4.65
CA GLY A 83 16.29 5.42 -4.02
C GLY A 83 14.93 6.11 -3.92
N SER A 84 14.05 5.49 -3.14
CA SER A 84 12.71 5.99 -2.88
C SER A 84 12.20 5.46 -1.55
N LEU A 85 11.38 6.25 -0.87
CA LEU A 85 10.76 5.86 0.38
C LEU A 85 9.38 5.27 0.10
N THR A 86 9.15 4.01 0.42
CA THR A 86 7.82 3.40 0.40
C THR A 86 7.24 3.44 1.81
N PHE A 87 6.03 3.97 1.96
CA PHE A 87 5.42 4.21 3.27
C PHE A 87 3.89 4.18 3.18
N PHE A 88 3.22 3.84 4.29
CA PHE A 88 1.78 4.03 4.41
C PHE A 88 1.48 5.50 4.68
N PHE A 89 0.67 6.10 3.82
CA PHE A 89 0.26 7.48 4.00
C PHE A 89 -0.93 7.49 4.96
N GLU A 90 -0.73 8.07 6.14
CA GLU A 90 -1.73 8.16 7.21
C GLU A 90 -1.79 9.59 7.75
N SER A 91 -2.87 9.90 8.46
CA SER A 91 -3.01 11.21 9.09
C SER A 91 -2.04 11.38 10.24
N GLY A 92 -1.33 12.51 10.25
CA GLY A 92 -0.31 12.81 11.27
C GLY A 92 1.07 12.23 10.97
N THR A 93 1.26 11.52 9.85
CA THR A 93 2.57 10.99 9.46
C THR A 93 3.59 12.11 9.27
N VAL A 94 4.77 11.92 9.84
CA VAL A 94 5.92 12.82 9.69
C VAL A 94 7.04 12.09 8.97
N ILE A 95 7.57 12.68 7.89
CA ILE A 95 8.66 12.13 7.09
C ILE A 95 9.87 13.04 7.25
N ARG A 96 10.97 12.51 7.74
CA ARG A 96 12.26 13.20 7.80
C ARG A 96 13.16 12.68 6.69
N LEU A 97 13.45 13.53 5.71
CA LEU A 97 14.21 13.15 4.53
C LEU A 97 15.70 12.96 4.83
N ASP A 98 16.24 11.83 4.38
CA ASP A 98 17.69 11.60 4.35
C ASP A 98 18.33 12.33 3.16
N THR A 99 19.51 12.92 3.37
CA THR A 99 20.20 13.75 2.37
C THR A 99 20.93 12.95 1.31
N GLY A 100 21.27 11.69 1.56
CA GLY A 100 22.04 10.85 0.66
C GLY A 100 21.21 9.82 -0.10
N ASN A 101 20.15 9.30 0.52
CA ASN A 101 19.26 8.30 -0.08
C ASN A 101 17.86 8.36 0.53
N VAL A 102 16.86 8.67 -0.31
CA VAL A 102 15.46 8.80 0.10
C VAL A 102 14.94 7.54 0.79
N SER A 103 15.40 6.35 0.41
CA SER A 103 14.95 5.10 1.04
C SER A 103 15.36 4.94 2.51
N LYS A 104 16.29 5.77 2.99
CA LYS A 104 16.74 5.80 4.40
C LYS A 104 16.00 6.86 5.23
N SER A 105 15.07 7.59 4.63
CA SER A 105 14.26 8.58 5.33
C SER A 105 13.43 7.93 6.44
N ILE A 106 13.22 8.67 7.52
CA ILE A 106 12.52 8.17 8.71
C ILE A 106 11.05 8.57 8.64
N VAL A 107 10.16 7.61 8.87
CA VAL A 107 8.71 7.84 8.96
C VAL A 107 8.28 7.62 10.40
N THR A 108 7.64 8.62 11.01
CA THR A 108 7.12 8.53 12.38
C THR A 108 5.63 8.82 12.42
N ASN A 109 5.01 8.55 13.58
CA ASN A 109 3.58 8.76 13.84
C ASN A 109 2.66 7.98 12.91
N SER A 110 3.03 6.74 12.57
CA SER A 110 2.18 5.86 11.78
C SER A 110 2.39 4.41 12.20
N ARG A 111 1.32 3.79 12.68
CA ARG A 111 1.29 2.38 13.06
C ARG A 111 1.46 1.49 11.82
N SER A 112 0.76 1.80 10.73
CA SER A 112 0.83 0.98 9.51
C SER A 112 2.20 1.01 8.88
N ASN A 113 3.00 2.06 9.07
CA ASN A 113 4.40 2.05 8.64
C ASN A 113 5.25 1.05 9.42
N SER A 114 5.08 0.96 10.74
CA SER A 114 5.80 -0.05 11.54
C SER A 114 5.41 -1.49 11.17
N GLU A 115 4.10 -1.73 10.93
CA GLU A 115 3.59 -3.03 10.50
C GLU A 115 4.06 -3.37 9.08
N TRP A 116 4.08 -2.38 8.18
CA TRP A 116 4.60 -2.54 6.82
C TRP A 116 6.09 -2.84 6.81
N GLN A 117 6.88 -2.13 7.61
CA GLN A 117 8.32 -2.42 7.75
C GLN A 117 8.54 -3.83 8.28
N HIS A 118 7.79 -4.25 9.30
CA HIS A 118 7.88 -5.61 9.82
C HIS A 118 7.56 -6.66 8.74
N PHE A 119 6.43 -6.51 8.05
CA PHE A 119 6.06 -7.39 6.93
C PHE A 119 7.14 -7.39 5.84
N ASN A 120 7.56 -6.20 5.41
CA ASN A 120 8.49 -6.05 4.30
C ASN A 120 9.87 -6.64 4.62
N ASP A 121 10.38 -6.42 5.83
CA ASP A 121 11.72 -6.84 6.22
C ASP A 121 11.76 -8.31 6.65
N SER A 122 10.67 -8.84 7.21
CA SER A 122 10.62 -10.22 7.71
C SER A 122 10.09 -11.23 6.69
N ILE A 123 9.25 -10.79 5.75
CA ILE A 123 8.55 -11.67 4.79
C ILE A 123 8.93 -11.32 3.36
N GLN A 124 8.62 -10.09 2.90
CA GLN A 124 8.75 -9.73 1.48
C GLN A 124 10.20 -9.73 0.98
N LYS A 125 11.10 -8.98 1.61
CA LYS A 125 12.50 -8.83 1.18
C LYS A 125 13.26 -10.16 1.17
N PRO A 126 13.19 -11.01 2.21
CA PRO A 126 13.82 -12.32 2.17
C PRO A 126 13.33 -13.18 0.99
N SER A 127 12.02 -13.14 0.72
CA SER A 127 11.42 -13.85 -0.41
C SER A 127 11.93 -13.31 -1.76
N ASP A 128 11.94 -11.99 -1.94
CA ASP A 128 12.44 -11.34 -3.16
C ASP A 128 13.93 -11.66 -3.42
N LEU A 129 14.75 -11.73 -2.36
CA LEU A 129 16.16 -12.11 -2.45
C LEU A 129 16.33 -13.56 -2.91
N ARG A 130 15.51 -14.51 -2.42
CA ARG A 130 15.54 -15.90 -2.87
C ARG A 130 15.04 -16.04 -4.31
N ALA A 131 13.91 -15.41 -4.63
CA ALA A 131 13.33 -15.43 -5.96
C ALA A 131 14.29 -14.88 -7.02
N SER A 132 14.90 -13.71 -6.76
CA SER A 132 15.88 -13.11 -7.68
C SER A 132 17.10 -14.00 -7.92
N LYS A 133 17.60 -14.69 -6.89
CA LYS A 133 18.69 -15.67 -7.04
C LYS A 133 18.31 -16.78 -8.00
N TRP A 134 17.10 -17.34 -7.90
CA TRP A 134 16.70 -18.44 -8.77
C TRP A 134 16.40 -18.01 -10.21
N VAL A 135 15.90 -16.81 -10.43
CA VAL A 135 15.76 -16.24 -11.78
C VAL A 135 17.12 -16.15 -12.47
N VAL A 136 18.17 -15.75 -11.74
CA VAL A 136 19.54 -15.71 -12.28
C VAL A 136 20.05 -17.11 -12.62
N GLU A 137 19.81 -18.10 -11.76
CA GLU A 137 20.24 -19.49 -12.00
C GLU A 137 19.45 -20.15 -13.14
N GLU A 138 18.16 -19.87 -13.27
CA GLU A 138 17.34 -20.30 -14.40
C GLU A 138 17.91 -19.74 -15.71
N ALA A 139 18.21 -18.44 -15.75
CA ALA A 139 18.80 -17.80 -16.93
C ALA A 139 20.16 -18.43 -17.30
N ARG A 140 20.98 -18.80 -16.30
CA ARG A 140 22.24 -19.52 -16.51
C ARG A 140 22.02 -20.93 -17.06
N ALA A 141 21.05 -21.68 -16.54
CA ALA A 141 20.71 -23.02 -17.01
C ALA A 141 20.20 -23.00 -18.46
N ARG A 142 19.34 -22.04 -18.80
CA ARG A 142 18.86 -21.83 -20.18
C ARG A 142 20.01 -21.54 -21.14
N LYS A 143 20.96 -20.67 -20.77
CA LYS A 143 22.15 -20.39 -21.59
C LYS A 143 23.03 -21.61 -21.83
N LYS A 144 23.03 -22.58 -20.92
CA LYS A 144 23.80 -23.82 -21.02
C LYS A 144 23.00 -24.99 -21.63
N ASN A 145 21.78 -24.76 -22.11
CA ASN A 145 20.86 -25.79 -22.62
C ASN A 145 20.58 -26.95 -21.64
N GLN A 146 20.57 -26.67 -20.33
CA GLN A 146 20.31 -27.67 -19.29
C GLN A 146 18.82 -27.67 -18.94
N GLN A 147 18.04 -28.54 -19.59
CA GLN A 147 16.58 -28.59 -19.43
C GLN A 147 16.15 -28.98 -18.02
N ASP A 148 16.75 -30.01 -17.42
CA ASP A 148 16.42 -30.47 -16.06
C ASP A 148 16.70 -29.39 -15.01
N SER A 149 17.84 -28.72 -15.12
CA SER A 149 18.19 -27.57 -14.28
C SER A 149 17.18 -26.42 -14.43
N THR A 150 16.73 -26.15 -15.65
CA THR A 150 15.72 -25.11 -15.90
C THR A 150 14.41 -25.44 -15.20
N ARG A 151 13.93 -26.68 -15.31
CA ARG A 151 12.71 -27.15 -14.62
C ARG A 151 12.85 -27.06 -13.11
N TYR A 152 14.01 -27.43 -12.57
CA TYR A 152 14.29 -27.33 -11.14
C TYR A 152 14.18 -25.88 -10.63
N TRP A 153 14.77 -24.90 -11.34
CA TRP A 153 14.70 -23.50 -10.92
C TRP A 153 13.30 -22.90 -11.04
N LEU A 154 12.54 -23.28 -12.06
CA LEU A 154 11.13 -22.89 -12.18
C LEU A 154 10.28 -23.43 -11.03
N GLU A 155 10.51 -24.69 -10.64
CA GLU A 155 9.81 -25.30 -9.52
C GLU A 155 10.15 -24.58 -8.20
N LYS A 156 11.42 -24.23 -7.98
CA LYS A 156 11.81 -23.41 -6.82
C LYS A 156 11.06 -22.08 -6.78
N GLN A 157 11.02 -21.35 -7.91
CA GLN A 157 10.27 -20.08 -8.00
C GLN A 157 8.77 -20.26 -7.69
N ARG A 158 8.16 -21.37 -8.12
CA ARG A 158 6.77 -21.70 -7.80
C ARG A 158 6.57 -21.92 -6.30
N THR A 159 7.42 -22.74 -5.67
CA THR A 159 7.35 -23.03 -4.23
C THR A 159 7.45 -21.76 -3.40
N GLU A 160 8.40 -20.87 -3.69
CA GLU A 160 8.54 -19.61 -2.93
C GLU A 160 7.35 -18.67 -3.11
N ARG A 161 6.75 -18.63 -4.30
CA ARG A 161 5.54 -17.83 -4.50
C ARG A 161 4.40 -18.36 -3.63
N GLU A 162 4.27 -19.68 -3.51
CA GLU A 162 3.28 -20.32 -2.65
C GLU A 162 3.57 -20.04 -1.17
N GLU A 163 4.83 -20.13 -0.75
CA GLU A 163 5.28 -19.79 0.61
C GLU A 163 5.02 -18.32 0.96
N LEU A 164 5.38 -17.38 0.08
CA LEU A 164 5.11 -15.95 0.26
C LEU A 164 3.61 -15.66 0.41
N LEU A 165 2.76 -16.32 -0.38
CA LEU A 165 1.31 -16.18 -0.26
C LEU A 165 0.78 -16.75 1.06
N ALA A 166 1.33 -17.89 1.51
CA ALA A 166 0.98 -18.47 2.80
C ALA A 166 1.39 -17.58 3.98
N GLU A 167 2.61 -17.03 3.95
CA GLU A 167 3.09 -16.08 4.96
C GLU A 167 2.29 -14.78 4.96
N THR A 168 1.93 -14.28 3.78
CA THR A 168 1.04 -13.11 3.63
C THR A 168 -0.33 -13.39 4.24
N ALA A 169 -0.93 -14.55 3.96
CA ALA A 169 -2.19 -14.96 4.56
C ALA A 169 -2.09 -15.07 6.10
N ALA A 170 -0.99 -15.64 6.61
CA ALA A 170 -0.72 -15.75 8.03
C ALA A 170 -0.52 -14.38 8.71
N PHE A 171 0.10 -13.43 8.02
CA PHE A 171 0.21 -12.05 8.49
C PHE A 171 -1.18 -11.39 8.62
N ILE A 172 -2.04 -11.55 7.61
CA ILE A 172 -3.40 -11.00 7.60
C ILE A 172 -4.22 -11.55 8.77
N ARG A 173 -4.19 -12.87 9.00
CA ARG A 173 -4.91 -13.51 10.12
C ARG A 173 -4.46 -12.99 11.49
N ARG A 174 -3.17 -12.69 11.65
CA ARG A 174 -2.61 -12.19 12.91
C ARG A 174 -2.85 -10.70 13.15
N ASN A 175 -3.16 -9.94 12.10
CA ASN A 175 -3.32 -8.49 12.16
C ASN A 175 -4.63 -8.05 11.46
N PRO A 176 -5.81 -8.47 11.93
CA PRO A 176 -7.09 -8.21 11.26
C PRO A 176 -7.51 -6.74 11.23
N HIS A 177 -7.05 -5.93 12.19
CA HIS A 177 -7.31 -4.49 12.30
C HIS A 177 -6.32 -3.63 11.50
N SER A 178 -5.36 -4.23 10.79
CA SER A 178 -4.28 -3.51 10.12
C SER A 178 -4.68 -3.02 8.72
N TYR A 179 -4.38 -1.75 8.41
CA TYR A 179 -4.47 -1.23 7.05
C TYR A 179 -3.47 -1.92 6.10
N VAL A 180 -2.37 -2.44 6.63
CA VAL A 180 -1.42 -3.27 5.86
C VAL A 180 -2.08 -4.57 5.43
N SER A 181 -2.77 -5.26 6.34
CA SER A 181 -3.54 -6.47 6.02
C SER A 181 -4.61 -6.21 4.97
N LEU A 182 -5.34 -5.09 5.09
CA LEU A 182 -6.34 -4.67 4.11
C LEU A 182 -5.72 -4.44 2.72
N TYR A 183 -4.57 -3.75 2.68
CA TYR A 183 -3.82 -3.52 1.46
C TYR A 183 -3.32 -4.83 0.83
N LEU A 184 -2.70 -5.70 1.63
CA LEU A 184 -2.16 -6.99 1.18
C LEU A 184 -3.26 -7.89 0.61
N LEU A 185 -4.44 -7.91 1.24
CA LEU A 185 -5.58 -8.65 0.73
C LEU A 185 -6.10 -8.04 -0.59
N LYS A 186 -6.15 -6.70 -0.71
CA LYS A 186 -6.52 -6.01 -1.96
C LYS A 186 -5.62 -6.45 -3.12
N ILE A 187 -4.30 -6.39 -2.94
CA ILE A 187 -3.36 -6.64 -4.03
C ILE A 187 -3.24 -8.14 -4.36
N ASN A 188 -3.45 -9.03 -3.38
CA ASN A 188 -3.40 -10.48 -3.56
C ASN A 188 -4.78 -11.15 -3.65
N TRP A 189 -5.84 -10.38 -3.93
CA TRP A 189 -7.22 -10.86 -3.86
C TRP A 189 -7.45 -12.19 -4.58
N TYR A 190 -6.99 -12.33 -5.82
CA TYR A 190 -7.23 -13.54 -6.61
C TYR A 190 -6.58 -14.80 -6.04
N ALA A 191 -5.43 -14.65 -5.37
CA ALA A 191 -4.75 -15.76 -4.71
C ALA A 191 -5.37 -16.10 -3.35
N LEU A 192 -5.96 -15.12 -2.66
CA LEU A 192 -6.38 -15.25 -1.27
C LEU A 192 -7.92 -15.32 -1.07
N LYS A 193 -8.72 -15.05 -2.11
CA LYS A 193 -10.19 -14.90 -2.01
C LYS A 193 -10.92 -16.09 -1.38
N ASN A 194 -10.39 -17.30 -1.54
CA ASN A 194 -11.02 -18.54 -1.04
C ASN A 194 -10.56 -18.93 0.38
N LEU A 195 -9.70 -18.12 1.02
CA LEU A 195 -9.13 -18.43 2.33
C LEU A 195 -9.90 -17.82 3.50
N GLY A 196 -11.07 -17.21 3.24
CA GLY A 196 -11.90 -16.59 4.28
C GLY A 196 -11.24 -15.40 4.99
N LEU A 197 -10.24 -14.76 4.38
CA LEU A 197 -9.46 -13.70 5.03
C LEU A 197 -10.22 -12.38 5.12
N PHE A 198 -11.18 -12.12 4.22
CA PHE A 198 -11.93 -10.87 4.23
C PHE A 198 -12.86 -10.79 5.45
N GLU A 199 -13.44 -11.92 5.84
CA GLU A 199 -14.36 -12.09 6.96
C GLU A 199 -13.65 -11.95 8.30
N LEU A 200 -12.33 -12.19 8.33
CA LEU A 200 -11.49 -12.02 9.51
C LEU A 200 -11.08 -10.56 9.71
N LEU A 201 -11.18 -9.69 8.69
CA LEU A 201 -10.82 -8.29 8.84
C LEU A 201 -11.76 -7.60 9.82
N ASP A 202 -11.18 -6.75 10.67
CA ASP A 202 -11.92 -6.04 11.70
C ASP A 202 -12.91 -5.02 11.08
N ASN A 203 -14.09 -4.89 11.69
CA ASN A 203 -15.15 -3.99 11.23
C ASN A 203 -14.77 -2.51 11.30
N SER A 204 -13.78 -2.12 12.11
CA SER A 204 -13.22 -0.76 12.14
C SER A 204 -12.67 -0.32 10.77
N LEU A 205 -12.30 -1.27 9.91
CA LEU A 205 -11.80 -1.00 8.55
C LEU A 205 -12.94 -0.74 7.54
N SER A 206 -14.20 -0.94 7.92
CA SER A 206 -15.35 -0.93 7.00
C SER A 206 -15.60 0.39 6.28
N THR A 207 -15.14 1.51 6.87
CA THR A 207 -15.24 2.84 6.28
C THR A 207 -14.19 3.09 5.20
N HIS A 208 -13.18 2.23 5.08
CA HIS A 208 -12.09 2.40 4.13
C HIS A 208 -12.46 1.93 2.71
N ARG A 209 -12.06 2.69 1.68
CA ARG A 209 -12.39 2.37 0.27
C ARG A 209 -11.97 0.95 -0.15
N ASN A 210 -10.82 0.48 0.32
CA ASN A 210 -10.30 -0.84 -0.06
C ASN A 210 -11.16 -1.95 0.55
N TYR A 211 -11.75 -1.71 1.71
CA TYR A 211 -12.69 -2.64 2.33
C TYR A 211 -13.98 -2.72 1.51
N ALA A 212 -14.55 -1.56 1.12
CA ALA A 212 -15.73 -1.51 0.25
C ALA A 212 -15.48 -2.22 -1.10
N LEU A 213 -14.31 -2.00 -1.70
CA LEU A 213 -13.90 -2.66 -2.95
C LEU A 213 -13.78 -4.19 -2.79
N LEU A 214 -13.17 -4.66 -1.70
CA LEU A 214 -13.08 -6.10 -1.41
C LEU A 214 -14.45 -6.73 -1.17
N ARG A 215 -15.34 -6.02 -0.45
CA ARG A 215 -16.73 -6.43 -0.25
C ARG A 215 -17.47 -6.60 -1.58
N ALA A 216 -17.36 -5.62 -2.47
CA ALA A 216 -17.97 -5.68 -3.80
C ALA A 216 -17.44 -6.85 -4.63
N LYS A 217 -16.12 -7.05 -4.67
CA LYS A 217 -15.49 -8.20 -5.37
C LYS A 217 -15.94 -9.55 -4.81
N LYS A 218 -16.13 -9.65 -3.49
CA LYS A 218 -16.64 -10.86 -2.86
C LYS A 218 -18.08 -11.13 -3.29
N GLN A 219 -18.93 -10.11 -3.33
CA GLN A 219 -20.32 -10.23 -3.76
C GLN A 219 -20.42 -10.67 -5.22
N GLU A 220 -19.64 -10.05 -6.12
CA GLU A 220 -19.54 -10.43 -7.52
C GLU A 220 -19.13 -11.91 -7.66
N TYR A 221 -18.12 -12.34 -6.92
CA TYR A 221 -17.66 -13.74 -6.95
C TYR A 221 -18.68 -14.73 -6.35
N SER A 222 -19.44 -14.32 -5.33
CA SER A 222 -20.43 -15.18 -4.66
C SER A 222 -21.74 -15.27 -5.45
N GLY A 223 -22.08 -14.23 -6.20
CA GLY A 223 -23.29 -14.13 -7.05
C GLY A 223 -23.10 -14.60 -8.49
N ALA A 224 -21.88 -14.89 -8.93
CA ALA A 224 -21.58 -15.49 -10.23
C ALA A 224 -21.80 -17.02 -10.25
N ARG A 225 -22.85 -17.51 -9.60
CA ARG A 225 -23.28 -18.91 -9.63
C ARG A 225 -24.66 -19.03 -10.24
#